data_AF-A0AA37IKZ6-F1
#
_entry.id   AF-A0AA37IKZ6-F1
#
_cell.length_a   1.000
_cell.length_b   1.000
_cell.length_c   1.000
_cell.angle_alpha   90.00
_cell.angle_beta   90.00
_cell.angle_gamma   90.00
#
_symmetry.space_group_name_H-M   'P 1'
#
loop_
_entity.id
_entity.type
_entity.pdbx_description
1 polymer ?
#
loop_
_entity_poly.entity_id
_entity_poly.type
_entity_poly.pdbx_seq_one_letter_code
_entity_poly.pdbx_strand_id
1 'polypeptide(L)'
;MPQASALLFSPERPADLPPHIRHRVIAPLSYHEYSWFMMFALWKFIDTEFALVVQEDGWILDIRNWSDEFLNCDYLGAPIHLARVDMPEGIMWMREFSWCEHLSKPDRIVRPVLNGGFSLRSRRMLRALIDHPQIRVEIPPPDVMEVEPIHMSWFHGVLNEDVQLSAVLRPQLEAAGLKFAPLDLCLQFAVEDTGPLHTGLNAKHLFGMHGWWRRLAGIDPLTVRYGIARQLADQSDGERTIIAMLQARGYRIEFDPKPR
;
A
#
# COMPACT_ATOMS: atom_id res chain seq x y z
N MET A 1 4.25 4.77 19.58
CA MET A 1 4.25 6.18 19.13
C MET A 1 3.50 7.05 20.13
N PRO A 2 4.17 7.62 21.15
CA PRO A 2 3.54 8.29 22.29
C PRO A 2 2.75 9.57 21.98
N GLN A 3 2.82 10.08 20.74
CA GLN A 3 2.14 11.31 20.30
C GLN A 3 1.18 11.09 19.13
N ALA A 4 0.96 9.85 18.70
CA ALA A 4 0.04 9.56 17.62
C ALA A 4 -1.41 9.67 18.09
N SER A 5 -2.28 10.24 17.24
CA SER A 5 -3.73 10.20 17.42
C SER A 5 -4.34 9.33 16.32
N ALA A 6 -5.40 8.60 16.65
CA ALA A 6 -6.11 7.75 15.69
C ALA A 6 -7.42 8.40 15.25
N LEU A 7 -7.71 8.30 13.95
CA LEU A 7 -8.94 8.76 13.32
C LEU A 7 -9.46 7.65 12.40
N LEU A 8 -10.66 7.16 12.70
CA LEU A 8 -11.40 6.22 11.87
C LEU A 8 -12.37 6.98 10.97
N PHE A 9 -12.32 6.70 9.67
CA PHE A 9 -13.36 7.09 8.72
C PHE A 9 -14.23 5.87 8.40
N SER A 10 -15.52 5.93 8.69
CA SER A 10 -16.47 4.88 8.33
C SER A 10 -17.91 5.41 8.30
N PRO A 11 -18.83 4.78 7.55
CA PRO A 11 -20.24 5.17 7.53
C PRO A 11 -20.92 5.13 8.90
N GLU A 12 -20.56 4.15 9.70
CA GLU A 12 -21.11 3.94 11.03
C GLU A 12 -20.00 3.84 12.06
N ARG A 13 -20.26 4.32 13.28
CA ARG A 13 -19.32 4.18 14.40
C ARG A 13 -19.39 2.74 14.92
N PRO A 14 -18.28 1.98 14.95
CA PRO A 14 -18.27 0.66 15.59
C PRO A 14 -18.67 0.76 17.07
N ALA A 15 -19.50 -0.17 17.55
CA ALA A 15 -20.01 -0.17 18.91
C ALA A 15 -18.88 -0.32 19.96
N ASP A 16 -17.82 -1.03 19.59
CA ASP A 16 -16.63 -1.33 20.38
C ASP A 16 -15.44 -0.40 20.06
N LEU A 17 -15.66 0.72 19.36
CA LEU A 17 -14.58 1.63 18.99
C LEU A 17 -13.90 2.21 20.25
N PRO A 18 -12.58 1.99 20.45
CA PRO A 18 -11.87 2.48 21.62
C PRO A 18 -12.02 4.00 21.78
N PRO A 19 -12.16 4.51 23.02
CA PRO A 19 -12.51 5.91 23.27
C PRO A 19 -11.43 6.91 22.80
N HIS A 20 -10.19 6.46 22.66
CA HIS A 20 -9.08 7.28 22.17
C HIS A 20 -9.02 7.36 20.63
N ILE A 21 -9.81 6.56 19.91
CA ILE A 21 -9.94 6.66 18.45
C ILE A 21 -11.09 7.61 18.12
N ARG A 22 -10.75 8.72 17.46
CA ARG A 22 -11.75 9.65 16.93
C ARG A 22 -12.47 8.99 15.76
N HIS A 23 -13.76 9.25 15.61
CA HIS A 23 -14.54 8.76 14.48
C HIS A 23 -15.04 9.93 13.65
N ARG A 24 -14.90 9.82 12.33
CA ARG A 24 -15.49 10.73 11.37
C ARG A 24 -16.43 9.94 10.47
N VAL A 25 -17.72 10.23 10.59
CA VAL A 25 -18.73 9.69 9.67
C VAL A 25 -18.45 10.19 8.25
N ILE A 26 -18.41 9.27 7.29
CA ILE A 26 -18.32 9.54 5.85
C ILE A 26 -19.35 8.72 5.09
N ALA A 27 -19.71 9.13 3.88
CA ALA A 27 -20.53 8.27 3.02
C ALA A 27 -19.75 6.99 2.66
N PRO A 28 -20.44 5.86 2.37
CA PRO A 28 -19.79 4.70 1.77
C PRO A 28 -19.04 5.10 0.51
N LEU A 29 -17.83 4.57 0.33
CA LEU A 29 -17.00 4.85 -0.83
C LEU A 29 -16.80 3.55 -1.62
N SER A 30 -16.96 3.63 -2.94
CA SER A 30 -16.35 2.69 -3.87
C SER A 30 -14.81 2.80 -3.83
N TYR A 31 -14.13 1.83 -4.44
CA TYR A 31 -12.66 1.86 -4.54
C TYR A 31 -12.14 3.12 -5.27
N HIS A 32 -12.88 3.57 -6.29
CA HIS A 32 -12.56 4.81 -6.99
C HIS A 32 -12.79 6.04 -6.10
N GLU A 33 -13.91 6.13 -5.40
CA GLU A 33 -14.19 7.25 -4.50
C GLU A 33 -13.20 7.29 -3.33
N TYR A 34 -12.76 6.14 -2.83
CA TYR A 34 -11.64 6.05 -1.89
C TYR A 34 -10.38 6.66 -2.50
N SER A 35 -10.01 6.29 -3.73
CA SER A 35 -8.82 6.82 -4.40
C SER A 35 -8.87 8.35 -4.54
N TRP A 36 -10.02 8.90 -4.97
CA TRP A 36 -10.24 10.35 -5.04
C TRP A 36 -10.21 11.02 -3.65
N PHE A 37 -10.80 10.39 -2.64
CA PHE A 37 -10.76 10.88 -1.27
C PHE A 37 -9.31 11.00 -0.76
N MET A 38 -8.48 9.99 -1.00
CA MET A 38 -7.08 9.98 -0.61
C MET A 38 -6.26 11.07 -1.31
N MET A 39 -6.50 11.31 -2.60
CA MET A 39 -5.76 12.31 -3.39
C MET A 39 -6.19 13.76 -3.14
N PHE A 40 -7.48 14.00 -2.85
CA PHE A 40 -8.03 15.37 -2.88
C PHE A 40 -8.67 15.84 -1.57
N ALA A 41 -9.05 14.93 -0.66
CA ALA A 41 -9.87 15.26 0.50
C ALA A 41 -9.23 14.94 1.85
N LEU A 42 -8.43 13.87 1.97
CA LEU A 42 -7.89 13.40 3.26
C LEU A 42 -7.17 14.50 4.04
N TRP A 43 -6.41 15.36 3.36
CA TRP A 43 -5.68 16.48 3.99
C TRP A 43 -6.56 17.42 4.82
N LYS A 44 -7.86 17.52 4.51
CA LYS A 44 -8.82 18.39 5.22
C LYS A 44 -9.11 17.91 6.64
N PHE A 45 -8.78 16.67 6.95
CA PHE A 45 -9.11 16.02 8.21
C PHE A 45 -7.89 15.61 9.03
N ILE A 46 -6.70 15.78 8.45
CA ILE A 46 -5.42 15.50 9.09
C ILE A 46 -4.76 16.85 9.33
N ASP A 47 -4.34 17.14 10.56
CA ASP A 47 -3.63 18.38 10.91
C ASP A 47 -2.17 18.15 11.27
N THR A 48 -1.75 16.89 11.37
CA THR A 48 -0.38 16.47 11.68
C THR A 48 0.54 16.59 10.47
N GLU A 49 1.85 16.62 10.71
CA GLU A 49 2.86 16.63 9.65
C GLU A 49 2.88 15.33 8.84
N PHE A 50 2.44 14.22 9.43
CA PHE A 50 2.35 12.90 8.80
C PHE A 50 1.05 12.19 9.16
N ALA A 51 0.59 11.33 8.25
CA ALA A 51 -0.50 10.38 8.47
C ALA A 51 -0.04 8.97 8.11
N LEU A 52 -0.19 8.03 9.04
CA LEU A 52 -0.13 6.60 8.76
C LEU A 52 -1.54 6.14 8.37
N VAL A 53 -1.71 5.79 7.10
CA VAL A 53 -2.92 5.18 6.55
C VAL A 53 -2.90 3.70 6.88
N VAL A 54 -4.02 3.17 7.38
CA VAL A 54 -4.21 1.75 7.68
C VAL A 54 -5.61 1.34 7.23
N GLN A 55 -5.70 0.53 6.18
CA GLN A 55 -6.94 -0.08 5.68
C GLN A 55 -7.34 -1.34 6.48
N GLU A 56 -8.53 -1.89 6.20
CA GLU A 56 -9.10 -3.03 6.93
C GLU A 56 -8.23 -4.31 6.92
N ASP A 57 -7.40 -4.46 5.90
CA ASP A 57 -6.48 -5.57 5.68
C ASP A 57 -5.01 -5.17 5.93
N GLY A 58 -4.77 -4.07 6.65
CA GLY A 58 -3.46 -3.63 7.10
C GLY A 58 -3.35 -3.49 8.62
N TRP A 59 -2.16 -3.76 9.18
CA TRP A 59 -1.89 -3.53 10.60
C TRP A 59 -0.40 -3.41 10.91
N ILE A 60 -0.09 -2.82 12.07
CA ILE A 60 1.27 -2.76 12.62
C ILE A 60 1.62 -4.13 13.20
N LEU A 61 2.75 -4.67 12.76
CA LEU A 61 3.26 -5.96 13.23
C LEU A 61 4.04 -5.83 14.54
N ASP A 62 4.92 -4.82 14.62
CA ASP A 62 5.73 -4.55 15.81
C ASP A 62 6.14 -3.08 15.85
N ILE A 63 5.68 -2.37 16.89
CA ILE A 63 5.98 -0.94 17.07
C ILE A 63 7.46 -0.66 17.29
N ARG A 64 8.24 -1.66 17.73
CA ARG A 64 9.69 -1.54 17.95
C ARG A 64 10.48 -1.45 16.65
N ASN A 65 9.87 -1.83 15.52
CA ASN A 65 10.47 -1.72 14.20
C ASN A 65 10.24 -0.34 13.54
N TRP A 66 9.60 0.59 14.25
CA TRP A 66 9.51 1.97 13.80
C TRP A 66 10.90 2.58 13.62
N SER A 67 11.10 3.29 12.51
CA SER A 67 12.31 4.07 12.25
C SER A 67 11.91 5.53 12.01
N ASP A 68 12.59 6.48 12.67
CA ASP A 68 12.37 7.90 12.42
C ASP A 68 12.79 8.30 10.99
N GLU A 69 13.58 7.47 10.30
CA GLU A 69 13.89 7.65 8.87
C GLU A 69 12.64 7.59 8.00
N PHE A 70 11.55 6.94 8.45
CA PHE A 70 10.28 6.94 7.74
C PHE A 70 9.74 8.37 7.54
N LEU A 71 10.08 9.30 8.44
CA LEU A 71 9.67 10.71 8.37
C LEU A 71 10.52 11.55 7.41
N ASN A 72 11.56 10.99 6.78
CA ASN A 72 12.43 11.70 5.84
C ASN A 72 11.88 11.77 4.40
N CYS A 73 10.73 11.14 4.16
CA CYS A 73 10.08 11.06 2.85
C CYS A 73 8.61 11.48 2.94
N ASP A 74 8.05 11.94 1.82
CA ASP A 74 6.67 12.41 1.71
C ASP A 74 5.69 11.25 1.43
N TYR A 75 6.15 10.13 0.84
CA TYR A 75 5.36 8.91 0.63
C TYR A 75 6.21 7.66 0.89
N LEU A 76 5.69 6.77 1.72
CA LEU A 76 6.27 5.48 2.06
C LEU A 76 5.16 4.42 2.13
N GLY A 77 5.37 3.29 1.45
CA GLY A 77 4.46 2.15 1.43
C GLY A 77 5.22 0.91 0.95
N ALA A 78 4.64 -0.28 1.11
CA ALA A 78 5.25 -1.52 0.62
C ALA A 78 5.35 -1.50 -0.91
N PRO A 79 6.47 -1.94 -1.52
CA PRO A 79 6.52 -2.12 -2.97
C PRO A 79 5.65 -3.31 -3.38
N ILE A 80 4.80 -3.12 -4.38
CA ILE A 80 3.87 -4.15 -4.84
C ILE A 80 4.33 -4.78 -6.16
N HIS A 81 3.60 -5.77 -6.65
CA HIS A 81 3.93 -6.50 -7.88
C HIS A 81 3.96 -5.62 -9.15
N LEU A 82 3.40 -4.41 -9.13
CA LEU A 82 3.26 -3.49 -10.27
C LEU A 82 4.31 -2.37 -10.25
N ALA A 83 4.89 -2.05 -11.40
CA ALA A 83 5.75 -0.88 -11.58
C ALA A 83 5.59 -0.23 -12.95
N ARG A 84 5.85 1.07 -13.00
CA ARG A 84 6.14 1.83 -14.21
C ARG A 84 7.64 1.82 -14.43
N VAL A 85 8.09 1.47 -15.65
CA VAL A 85 9.49 1.50 -16.04
C VAL A 85 9.64 2.46 -17.21
N ASP A 86 10.37 3.55 -17.00
CA ASP A 86 10.73 4.49 -18.06
C ASP A 86 11.98 3.93 -18.75
N MET A 87 11.84 3.63 -20.04
CA MET A 87 12.87 3.07 -20.92
C MET A 87 13.23 4.10 -22.01
N PRO A 88 14.37 3.97 -22.69
CA PRO A 88 14.72 4.85 -23.81
C PRO A 88 13.67 4.84 -24.93
N GLU A 89 13.01 3.70 -25.16
CA GLU A 89 12.00 3.52 -26.21
C GLU A 89 10.59 3.96 -25.79
N GLY A 90 10.37 4.25 -24.50
CA GLY A 90 9.07 4.64 -23.97
C GLY A 90 8.78 4.10 -22.58
N ILE A 91 7.53 4.21 -22.16
CA ILE A 91 7.07 3.77 -20.84
C ILE A 91 6.49 2.36 -20.95
N MET A 92 6.92 1.46 -20.06
CA MET A 92 6.35 0.12 -19.91
C MET A 92 5.76 -0.09 -18.51
N TRP A 93 4.64 -0.81 -18.44
CA TRP A 93 4.07 -1.28 -17.18
C TRP A 93 4.36 -2.77 -17.00
N MET A 94 4.83 -3.14 -15.83
CA MET A 94 5.30 -4.49 -15.51
C MET A 94 4.64 -4.99 -14.24
N ARG A 95 4.15 -6.24 -14.26
CA ARG A 95 3.49 -6.92 -13.14
C ARG A 95 4.38 -8.04 -12.60
N GLU A 96 3.92 -8.68 -11.53
CA GLU A 96 4.54 -9.88 -10.95
C GLU A 96 6.02 -9.69 -10.60
N PHE A 97 6.40 -8.47 -10.20
CA PHE A 97 7.79 -8.11 -9.89
C PHE A 97 8.79 -8.31 -11.05
N SER A 98 8.35 -8.52 -12.30
CA SER A 98 9.25 -8.63 -13.47
C SER A 98 10.12 -7.37 -13.66
N TRP A 99 9.67 -6.22 -13.17
CA TRP A 99 10.44 -4.98 -13.13
C TRP A 99 11.73 -5.03 -12.28
N CYS A 100 11.88 -6.02 -11.39
CA CYS A 100 13.11 -6.17 -10.59
C CYS A 100 14.34 -6.41 -11.45
N GLU A 101 14.17 -7.04 -12.62
CA GLU A 101 15.23 -7.25 -13.61
C GLU A 101 15.75 -5.95 -14.23
N HIS A 102 15.07 -4.83 -13.99
CA HIS A 102 15.38 -3.51 -14.52
C HIS A 102 16.06 -2.60 -13.50
N LEU A 103 16.10 -2.96 -12.21
CA LEU A 103 16.66 -2.12 -11.15
C LEU A 103 18.15 -1.83 -11.31
N SER A 104 18.90 -2.76 -11.88
CA SER A 104 20.36 -2.63 -12.10
C SER A 104 20.73 -1.99 -13.44
N LYS A 105 19.75 -1.66 -14.28
CA LYS A 105 19.98 -1.16 -15.64
C LYS A 105 20.04 0.37 -15.63
N PRO A 106 21.18 0.99 -16.00
CA PRO A 106 21.41 2.43 -15.80
C PRO A 106 20.63 3.33 -16.75
N ASP A 107 20.13 2.80 -17.87
CA ASP A 107 19.36 3.50 -18.90
C ASP A 107 17.86 3.55 -18.60
N ARG A 108 17.44 3.08 -17.41
CA ARG A 108 16.03 2.87 -17.06
C ARG A 108 15.73 3.46 -15.69
N ILE A 109 14.51 3.95 -15.51
CA ILE A 109 14.02 4.40 -14.21
C ILE A 109 12.82 3.55 -13.83
N VAL A 110 12.99 2.74 -12.79
CA VAL A 110 11.92 1.92 -12.22
C VAL A 110 11.20 2.70 -11.12
N ARG A 111 9.88 2.85 -11.26
CA ARG A 111 8.98 3.44 -10.26
C ARG A 111 7.99 2.36 -9.83
N PRO A 112 8.33 1.59 -8.78
CA PRO A 112 7.40 0.62 -8.24
C PRO A 112 6.18 1.35 -7.68
N VAL A 113 5.02 0.74 -7.88
CA VAL A 113 3.84 1.17 -7.15
C VAL A 113 4.07 0.83 -5.68
N LEU A 114 3.81 1.80 -4.81
CA LEU A 114 3.92 1.67 -3.36
C LEU A 114 2.52 1.65 -2.77
N ASN A 115 2.18 0.57 -2.07
CA ASN A 115 0.87 0.30 -1.50
C ASN A 115 0.26 1.56 -0.84
N GLY A 116 -1.00 1.84 -1.16
CA GLY A 116 -1.73 2.96 -0.56
C GLY A 116 -2.36 2.64 0.79
N GLY A 117 -2.68 1.36 1.04
CA GLY A 117 -3.52 0.91 2.16
C GLY A 117 -2.86 0.82 3.52
N PHE A 118 -1.55 0.58 3.55
CA PHE A 118 -0.67 0.74 4.70
C PHE A 118 0.49 1.63 4.25
N SER A 119 0.32 2.94 4.41
CA SER A 119 1.27 3.93 3.91
C SER A 119 1.47 5.09 4.87
N LEU A 120 2.68 5.62 4.95
CA LEU A 120 2.98 6.87 5.64
C LEU A 120 3.07 7.99 4.60
N ARG A 121 2.29 9.06 4.81
CA ARG A 121 2.21 10.21 3.90
C ARG A 121 2.44 11.50 4.68
N SER A 122 3.31 12.37 4.19
CA SER A 122 3.46 13.70 4.78
C SER A 122 2.25 14.58 4.44
N ARG A 123 2.05 15.66 5.20
CA ARG A 123 1.05 16.69 4.91
C ARG A 123 1.28 17.31 3.52
N ARG A 124 2.54 17.47 3.11
CA ARG A 124 2.90 17.95 1.76
C ARG A 124 2.39 16.99 0.69
N MET A 125 2.55 15.68 0.88
CA MET A 125 2.00 14.67 -0.03
C MET A 125 0.47 14.70 -0.06
N LEU A 126 -0.20 14.76 1.09
CA LEU A 126 -1.66 14.81 1.16
C LEU A 126 -2.27 16.03 0.46
N ARG A 127 -1.51 17.13 0.35
CA ARG A 127 -1.93 18.36 -0.31
C ARG A 127 -1.34 18.55 -1.71
N ALA A 128 -0.53 17.60 -2.21
CA ALA A 128 0.30 17.83 -3.38
C ALA A 128 -0.50 18.28 -4.61
N LEU A 129 -1.66 17.66 -4.87
CA LEU A 129 -2.52 18.03 -6.00
C LEU A 129 -3.36 19.30 -5.79
N ILE A 130 -3.40 19.82 -4.57
CA ILE A 130 -4.05 21.08 -4.21
C ILE A 130 -3.05 22.23 -4.33
N ASP A 131 -1.85 22.04 -3.78
CA ASP A 131 -0.79 23.05 -3.76
C ASP A 131 -0.07 23.14 -5.12
N HIS A 132 -0.17 22.11 -5.97
CA HIS A 132 0.36 22.07 -7.33
C HIS A 132 -0.75 21.78 -8.36
N PRO A 133 -1.66 22.71 -8.65
CA PRO A 133 -2.83 22.50 -9.52
C PRO A 133 -2.49 22.23 -11.00
N GLN A 134 -1.23 22.42 -11.39
CA GLN A 134 -0.69 22.01 -12.69
C GLN A 134 -0.47 20.50 -12.79
N ILE A 135 -0.31 19.79 -11.66
CA ILE A 135 -0.22 18.33 -11.64
C ILE A 135 -1.63 17.79 -11.64
N ARG A 136 -2.04 17.18 -12.76
CA ARG A 136 -3.41 16.72 -12.98
C ARG A 136 -3.44 15.21 -13.12
N VAL A 137 -4.46 14.60 -12.51
CA VAL A 137 -4.80 13.21 -12.74
C VAL A 137 -5.40 13.11 -14.14
N GLU A 138 -4.72 12.40 -15.02
CA GLU A 138 -5.21 12.09 -16.36
C GLU A 138 -5.55 10.61 -16.43
N ILE A 139 -6.79 10.32 -16.80
CA ILE A 139 -7.30 8.96 -16.93
C ILE A 139 -7.41 8.65 -18.42
N PRO A 140 -6.56 7.76 -18.98
CA PRO A 140 -6.69 7.34 -20.37
C PRO A 140 -7.99 6.53 -20.57
N PRO A 141 -8.48 6.38 -21.81
CA PRO A 141 -9.54 5.41 -22.10
C PRO A 141 -9.16 3.99 -21.61
N PRO A 142 -10.12 3.19 -21.12
CA PRO A 142 -9.86 1.81 -20.76
C PRO A 142 -9.62 0.94 -22.00
N ASP A 143 -8.92 -0.17 -21.80
CA ASP A 143 -8.88 -1.26 -22.75
C ASP A 143 -10.23 -1.99 -22.75
N VAL A 144 -10.74 -2.32 -23.94
CA VAL A 144 -11.97 -3.10 -24.10
C VAL A 144 -11.59 -4.56 -24.35
N MET A 145 -11.97 -5.43 -23.41
CA MET A 145 -11.82 -6.87 -23.56
C MET A 145 -13.08 -7.42 -24.22
N GLU A 146 -13.02 -7.67 -25.53
CA GLU A 146 -14.12 -8.19 -26.36
C GLU A 146 -14.28 -9.72 -26.21
N VAL A 147 -14.18 -10.22 -24.97
CA VAL A 147 -14.41 -11.62 -24.60
C VAL A 147 -15.57 -11.66 -23.63
N GLU A 148 -16.57 -12.51 -23.86
CA GLU A 148 -17.79 -12.50 -23.05
C GLU A 148 -17.57 -13.01 -21.60
N PRO A 149 -18.06 -12.30 -20.57
CA PRO A 149 -18.75 -11.00 -20.65
C PRO A 149 -17.79 -9.86 -21.02
N ILE A 150 -18.15 -9.07 -22.05
CA ILE A 150 -17.37 -7.90 -22.46
C ILE A 150 -17.16 -6.99 -21.25
N HIS A 151 -15.91 -6.63 -21.00
CA HIS A 151 -15.55 -5.79 -19.87
C HIS A 151 -14.46 -4.78 -20.25
N MET A 152 -14.43 -3.67 -19.52
CA MET A 152 -13.42 -2.63 -19.67
C MET A 152 -12.47 -2.69 -18.49
N SER A 153 -11.18 -2.52 -18.76
CA SER A 153 -10.17 -2.49 -17.71
C SER A 153 -9.04 -1.53 -18.04
N TRP A 154 -8.34 -1.07 -17.01
CA TRP A 154 -7.06 -0.39 -17.17
C TRP A 154 -5.97 -1.34 -16.73
N PHE A 155 -5.08 -1.75 -17.64
CA PHE A 155 -4.05 -2.74 -17.32
C PHE A 155 -3.26 -2.41 -16.06
N HIS A 156 -2.98 -1.14 -15.78
CA HIS A 156 -2.19 -0.71 -14.63
C HIS A 156 -3.01 -0.14 -13.47
N GLY A 157 -4.35 -0.24 -13.51
CA GLY A 157 -5.19 0.25 -12.41
C GLY A 157 -5.08 1.76 -12.19
N VAL A 158 -5.03 2.54 -13.28
CA VAL A 158 -4.78 4.00 -13.27
C VAL A 158 -5.71 4.81 -12.36
N LEU A 159 -6.85 4.26 -11.96
CA LEU A 159 -7.80 4.92 -11.08
C LEU A 159 -7.39 4.87 -9.59
N ASN A 160 -6.46 3.99 -9.24
CA ASN A 160 -6.00 3.81 -7.85
C ASN A 160 -5.06 4.96 -7.46
N GLU A 161 -5.21 5.45 -6.23
CA GLU A 161 -4.40 6.58 -5.75
C GLU A 161 -2.92 6.24 -5.63
N ASP A 162 -2.59 5.02 -5.25
CA ASP A 162 -1.22 4.58 -5.11
C ASP A 162 -0.52 4.49 -6.46
N VAL A 163 -1.18 3.94 -7.48
CA VAL A 163 -0.72 3.95 -8.87
C VAL A 163 -0.48 5.38 -9.35
N GLN A 164 -1.44 6.28 -9.09
CA GLN A 164 -1.31 7.70 -9.46
C GLN A 164 -0.12 8.36 -8.76
N LEU A 165 -0.06 8.30 -7.44
CA LEU A 165 0.92 9.05 -6.65
C LEU A 165 2.33 8.46 -6.77
N SER A 166 2.48 7.13 -6.73
CA SER A 166 3.80 6.47 -6.66
C SER A 166 4.40 6.13 -8.03
N ALA A 167 3.61 6.15 -9.11
CA ALA A 167 4.11 5.81 -10.44
C ALA A 167 3.75 6.85 -11.53
N VAL A 168 2.46 7.17 -11.74
CA VAL A 168 2.03 8.04 -12.85
C VAL A 168 2.51 9.48 -12.67
N LEU A 169 2.16 10.08 -11.54
CA LEU A 169 2.43 11.48 -11.20
C LEU A 169 3.75 11.67 -10.46
N ARG A 170 4.42 10.58 -10.06
CA ARG A 170 5.68 10.62 -9.33
C ARG A 170 6.74 11.52 -9.97
N PRO A 171 6.98 11.52 -11.30
CA PRO A 171 7.95 12.45 -11.91
C PRO A 171 7.63 13.92 -11.63
N GLN A 172 6.36 14.32 -11.77
CA GLN A 172 5.91 15.69 -11.54
C GLN A 172 5.93 16.05 -10.04
N LEU A 173 5.61 15.09 -9.17
CA LEU A 173 5.67 15.25 -7.71
C LEU A 173 7.12 15.39 -7.22
N GLU A 174 8.04 14.59 -7.75
CA GLU A 174 9.48 14.72 -7.48
C GLU A 174 10.03 16.06 -7.98
N ALA A 175 9.61 16.51 -9.17
CA ALA A 175 9.96 17.83 -9.68
C ALA A 175 9.39 18.98 -8.82
N ALA A 176 8.28 18.76 -8.13
CA ALA A 176 7.72 19.68 -7.13
C ALA A 176 8.41 19.56 -5.75
N GLY A 177 9.43 18.73 -5.62
CA GLY A 177 10.24 18.57 -4.42
C GLY A 177 9.67 17.59 -3.40
N LEU A 178 8.69 16.75 -3.76
CA LEU A 178 8.25 15.65 -2.90
C LEU A 178 9.24 14.48 -2.98
N LYS A 179 9.48 13.83 -1.84
CA LYS A 179 10.43 12.72 -1.72
C LYS A 179 9.69 11.40 -1.56
N PHE A 180 10.01 10.41 -2.37
CA PHE A 180 9.53 9.04 -2.19
C PHE A 180 10.60 8.22 -1.49
N ALA A 181 10.19 7.30 -0.62
CA ALA A 181 11.13 6.43 0.09
C ALA A 181 11.99 5.59 -0.89
N PRO A 182 13.28 5.36 -0.58
CA PRO A 182 14.09 4.38 -1.28
C PRO A 182 13.58 2.97 -1.00
N LEU A 183 13.84 2.04 -1.93
CA LEU A 183 13.26 0.70 -1.91
C LEU A 183 13.56 -0.08 -0.62
N ASP A 184 14.79 0.02 -0.10
CA ASP A 184 15.19 -0.65 1.15
C ASP A 184 14.36 -0.17 2.35
N LEU A 185 14.02 1.12 2.39
CA LEU A 185 13.17 1.68 3.44
C LEU A 185 11.72 1.21 3.28
N CYS A 186 11.23 1.10 2.05
CA CYS A 186 9.91 0.52 1.76
C CYS A 186 9.83 -0.96 2.23
N LEU A 187 10.88 -1.74 1.98
CA LEU A 187 10.99 -3.15 2.37
C LEU A 187 11.12 -3.35 3.89
N GLN A 188 11.63 -2.37 4.62
CA GLN A 188 11.62 -2.35 6.08
C GLN A 188 10.23 -1.96 6.63
N PHE A 189 9.55 -1.02 5.96
CA PHE A 189 8.31 -0.43 6.44
C PHE A 189 7.15 -1.43 6.42
N ALA A 190 6.89 -2.07 5.28
CA ALA A 190 5.76 -2.99 5.17
C ALA A 190 5.92 -4.00 4.03
N VAL A 191 5.06 -5.01 4.05
CA VAL A 191 4.88 -6.00 2.97
C VAL A 191 3.41 -6.08 2.57
N GLU A 192 3.14 -6.17 1.26
CA GLU A 192 1.83 -6.51 0.71
C GLU A 192 1.95 -7.77 -0.13
N ASP A 193 2.73 -7.72 -1.20
CA ASP A 193 3.05 -8.88 -2.02
C ASP A 193 4.43 -9.42 -1.66
N THR A 194 4.62 -10.73 -1.79
CA THR A 194 5.96 -11.33 -1.72
C THR A 194 6.47 -11.61 -3.13
N GLY A 195 7.78 -11.44 -3.34
CA GLY A 195 8.41 -11.55 -4.65
C GLY A 195 9.93 -11.51 -4.56
N PRO A 196 10.65 -11.45 -5.69
CA PRO A 196 12.12 -11.50 -5.72
C PRO A 196 12.82 -10.51 -4.79
N LEU A 197 12.25 -9.32 -4.58
CA LEU A 197 12.78 -8.28 -3.67
C LEU A 197 12.80 -8.69 -2.20
N HIS A 198 11.95 -9.64 -1.84
CA HIS A 198 11.76 -10.05 -0.45
C HIS A 198 12.64 -11.25 -0.09
N THR A 199 13.31 -11.85 -1.08
CA THR A 199 14.21 -12.99 -0.89
C THR A 199 15.36 -12.61 0.03
N GLY A 200 15.52 -13.35 1.13
CA GLY A 200 16.59 -13.12 2.11
C GLY A 200 16.34 -11.98 3.09
N LEU A 201 15.22 -11.24 2.98
CA LEU A 201 14.87 -10.24 3.98
C LEU A 201 14.49 -10.90 5.31
N ASN A 202 14.96 -10.29 6.40
CA ASN A 202 14.52 -10.69 7.73
C ASN A 202 13.13 -10.12 8.03
N ALA A 203 12.09 -10.91 7.74
CA ALA A 203 10.70 -10.52 7.96
C ALA A 203 10.38 -10.10 9.43
N LYS A 204 11.22 -10.46 10.41
CA LYS A 204 11.06 -9.99 11.81
C LYS A 204 11.30 -8.50 11.98
N HIS A 205 11.94 -7.83 11.01
CA HIS A 205 12.17 -6.39 11.01
C HIS A 205 11.06 -5.59 10.30
N LEU A 206 10.06 -6.26 9.73
CA LEU A 206 8.90 -5.57 9.14
C LEU A 206 8.14 -4.80 10.22
N PHE A 207 7.88 -3.51 9.96
CA PHE A 207 7.08 -2.66 10.84
C PHE A 207 5.58 -2.93 10.73
N GLY A 208 5.06 -3.06 9.51
CA GLY A 208 3.66 -3.37 9.26
C GLY A 208 3.44 -4.31 8.08
N MET A 209 2.18 -4.52 7.76
CA MET A 209 1.79 -5.27 6.57
C MET A 209 0.42 -4.84 6.06
N HIS A 210 0.16 -5.21 4.82
CA HIS A 210 -1.08 -5.04 4.11
C HIS A 210 -1.36 -6.27 3.24
N GLY A 211 -2.55 -6.35 2.67
CA GLY A 211 -2.87 -7.26 1.58
C GLY A 211 -3.93 -8.28 1.95
N TRP A 212 -4.89 -8.41 1.05
CA TRP A 212 -6.11 -9.20 1.23
C TRP A 212 -5.89 -10.70 1.51
N TRP A 213 -4.71 -11.25 1.19
CA TRP A 213 -4.36 -12.63 1.53
C TRP A 213 -4.43 -12.89 3.02
N ARG A 214 -4.20 -11.86 3.85
CA ARG A 214 -4.06 -11.97 5.30
C ARG A 214 -4.92 -10.91 5.95
N ARG A 215 -5.71 -11.30 6.94
CA ARG A 215 -6.53 -10.37 7.73
C ARG A 215 -6.31 -10.61 9.20
N LEU A 216 -6.20 -9.53 9.97
CA LEU A 216 -6.18 -9.59 11.43
C LEU A 216 -7.58 -9.97 11.93
N ALA A 217 -7.77 -11.23 12.28
CA ALA A 217 -9.06 -11.79 12.68
C ALA A 217 -9.32 -11.69 14.19
N GLY A 218 -8.26 -11.50 14.99
CA GLY A 218 -8.35 -11.33 16.43
C GLY A 218 -7.08 -10.75 17.03
N ILE A 219 -7.24 -9.98 18.12
CA ILE A 219 -6.13 -9.41 18.90
C ILE A 219 -5.93 -10.11 20.25
N ASP A 220 -6.93 -10.87 20.71
CA ASP A 220 -6.86 -11.71 21.89
C ASP A 220 -7.72 -12.97 21.68
N PRO A 221 -7.11 -14.12 21.31
CA PRO A 221 -5.70 -14.29 20.94
C PRO A 221 -5.38 -13.61 19.60
N LEU A 222 -4.12 -13.23 19.40
CA LEU A 222 -3.63 -12.75 18.10
C LEU A 222 -3.85 -13.82 17.04
N THR A 223 -4.67 -13.51 16.04
CA THR A 223 -5.07 -14.45 14.98
C THR A 223 -5.03 -13.76 13.63
N VAL A 224 -4.30 -14.35 12.69
CA VAL A 224 -4.35 -13.98 11.27
C VAL A 224 -5.13 -15.06 10.53
N ARG A 225 -6.11 -14.62 9.74
CA ARG A 225 -6.84 -15.51 8.83
C ARG A 225 -6.44 -15.25 7.40
N TYR A 226 -6.08 -16.32 6.71
CA TYR A 226 -5.71 -16.31 5.30
C TYR A 226 -6.93 -16.48 4.42
N GLY A 227 -7.13 -15.58 3.47
CA GLY A 227 -8.26 -15.59 2.51
C GLY A 227 -8.07 -16.53 1.31
N ILE A 228 -6.92 -17.19 1.24
CA ILE A 228 -6.52 -18.12 0.17
C ILE A 228 -6.43 -19.55 0.68
N ALA A 229 -6.30 -20.53 -0.21
CA ALA A 229 -6.06 -21.92 0.18
C ALA A 229 -4.65 -22.10 0.77
N ARG A 230 -4.51 -22.98 1.78
CA ARG A 230 -3.22 -23.33 2.39
C ARG A 230 -2.19 -23.80 1.37
N GLN A 231 -2.61 -24.61 0.40
CA GLN A 231 -1.73 -25.10 -0.66
C GLN A 231 -1.07 -23.95 -1.45
N LEU A 232 -1.80 -22.86 -1.72
CA LEU A 232 -1.27 -21.72 -2.44
C LEU A 232 -0.24 -20.95 -1.60
N ALA A 233 -0.51 -20.76 -0.31
CA ALA A 233 0.45 -20.15 0.62
C ALA A 233 1.72 -20.99 0.73
N ASP A 234 1.59 -22.32 0.83
CA ASP A 234 2.72 -23.23 0.96
C ASP A 234 3.57 -23.30 -0.33
N GLN A 235 3.03 -22.93 -1.49
CA GLN A 235 3.79 -22.84 -2.76
C GLN A 235 4.64 -21.57 -2.88
N SER A 236 4.35 -20.52 -2.11
CA SER A 236 5.12 -19.28 -2.12
C SER A 236 6.17 -19.28 -1.02
N ASP A 237 7.45 -19.29 -1.40
CA ASP A 237 8.57 -19.19 -0.46
C ASP A 237 8.51 -17.92 0.40
N GLY A 238 8.09 -16.81 -0.20
CA GLY A 238 7.86 -15.55 0.50
C GLY A 238 6.74 -15.67 1.53
N GLU A 239 5.62 -16.31 1.17
CA GLU A 239 4.50 -16.46 2.09
C GLU A 239 4.83 -17.41 3.24
N ARG A 240 5.55 -18.50 2.98
CA ARG A 240 6.07 -19.37 4.06
C ARG A 240 6.94 -18.60 5.05
N THR A 241 7.74 -17.65 4.57
CA THR A 241 8.55 -16.76 5.42
C THR A 241 7.67 -15.82 6.26
N ILE A 242 6.61 -15.25 5.69
CA ILE A 242 5.64 -14.43 6.41
C ILE A 242 4.90 -15.24 7.48
N ILE A 243 4.41 -16.44 7.16
CA ILE A 243 3.75 -17.34 8.12
C ILE A 243 4.67 -17.67 9.29
N ALA A 244 5.92 -18.05 9.02
CA ALA A 244 6.89 -18.38 10.07
C ALA A 244 7.18 -17.17 10.98
N MET A 245 7.26 -15.97 10.40
CA MET A 245 7.41 -14.72 11.15
C MET A 245 6.19 -14.44 12.04
N LEU A 246 4.98 -14.59 11.51
CA LEU A 246 3.74 -14.38 12.26
C LEU A 246 3.64 -15.35 13.44
N GLN A 247 3.91 -16.63 13.21
CA GLN A 247 3.94 -17.65 14.27
C GLN A 247 4.99 -17.33 15.34
N ALA A 248 6.18 -16.88 14.94
CA ALA A 248 7.23 -16.47 15.87
C ALA A 248 6.85 -15.25 16.72
N ARG A 249 5.90 -14.43 16.24
CA ARG A 249 5.30 -13.30 16.97
C ARG A 249 4.07 -13.70 17.80
N GLY A 250 3.72 -14.98 17.83
CA GLY A 250 2.61 -15.51 18.63
C GLY A 250 1.24 -15.47 17.93
N TYR A 251 1.19 -15.15 16.64
CA TYR A 251 -0.06 -15.21 15.89
C TYR A 251 -0.48 -16.66 15.65
N ARG A 252 -1.76 -16.94 15.89
CA ARG A 252 -2.44 -18.12 15.37
C ARG A 252 -2.71 -17.91 13.88
N ILE A 253 -2.49 -18.94 13.08
CA ILE A 253 -2.71 -18.90 11.63
C ILE A 253 -3.91 -19.75 11.27
N GLU A 254 -4.95 -19.11 10.76
CA GLU A 254 -6.17 -19.73 10.26
C GLU A 254 -6.25 -19.55 8.74
N PHE A 255 -7.04 -20.39 8.09
CA PHE A 255 -7.33 -20.31 6.66
C PHE A 255 -8.85 -20.32 6.47
N ASP A 256 -9.34 -19.50 5.55
CA ASP A 256 -10.77 -19.44 5.25
C ASP A 256 -11.26 -20.80 4.73
N PRO A 257 -12.41 -21.30 5.22
CA PRO A 257 -12.95 -22.58 4.77
C PRO A 257 -13.48 -22.53 3.33
N LYS A 258 -13.74 -21.31 2.82
CA LYS A 258 -14.12 -21.03 1.43
C LYS A 258 -13.21 -19.92 0.91
N PRO A 259 -11.95 -20.25 0.54
CA PRO A 259 -11.02 -19.26 0.02
C PRO A 259 -11.59 -18.63 -1.26
N ARG A 260 -11.23 -17.36 -1.50
CA ARG A 260 -11.60 -16.65 -2.72
C ARG A 260 -10.78 -17.11 -3.92
#